data_AF-B0CY52-F1
#
_entry.id   AF-B0CY52-F1
#
_cell.length_a   1.000
_cell.length_b   1.000
_cell.length_c   1.000
_cell.angle_alpha   90.00
_cell.angle_beta   90.00
_cell.angle_gamma   90.00
#
_symmetry.space_group_name_H-M   'P 1'
#
loop_
_entity.id
_entity.type
_entity.pdbx_description
1 polymer ?
#
loop_
_entity_poly.entity_id
_entity_poly.type
_entity_poly.pdbx_seq_one_letter_code
_entity_poly.pdbx_strand_id
1 'polypeptide(L)'
;MIRLSRPFSTNINVLRCIPHRNVHSGPTIVDPASSSAPQTSTEISLSHPRDTTSSSSSELGSSASQASKNEPYFDGAVPPITGVPSTLLDGHSMKSPTYTSPPFHTHTFFTALEKTFPEPTARSLMRATRALLVDRIGRVRREGLTVKDLDNQAYLFRAALSELRGEITMSTKNDSAAIRAATAALRREVDRLDVKMKEDIGNLKHEIQMELDSRKNEAKADLKQQDISIEELLNKAVVNISDLRTDVEEIKWDNMRKAVLTLSAFVLVIVITMEIQPKKKANAPPPPPRRPDVSIPTEGLERTEWVT
;
A
#
# COMPACT_ATOMS: atom_id res chain seq x y z
N MET A 1 -37.63 43.90 -43.00
CA MET A 1 -36.84 44.94 -42.28
C MET A 1 -36.03 44.25 -41.20
N ILE A 2 -34.75 44.59 -40.99
CA ILE A 2 -33.81 43.76 -40.20
C ILE A 2 -33.16 44.58 -39.07
N ARG A 3 -33.16 44.02 -37.84
CA ARG A 3 -32.26 44.28 -36.68
C ARG A 3 -32.45 43.07 -35.74
N LEU A 4 -31.44 42.27 -35.32
CA LEU A 4 -30.18 42.56 -34.61
C LEU A 4 -30.41 43.33 -33.28
N SER A 5 -29.86 42.94 -32.11
CA SER A 5 -28.79 41.95 -31.82
C SER A 5 -28.76 41.51 -30.34
N ARG A 6 -28.58 40.19 -30.11
CA ARG A 6 -27.95 39.49 -28.94
C ARG A 6 -28.54 39.63 -27.50
N PRO A 7 -28.38 38.59 -26.65
CA PRO A 7 -28.77 38.58 -25.24
C PRO A 7 -27.64 39.06 -24.30
N PHE A 8 -28.00 39.34 -23.03
CA PHE A 8 -27.03 39.51 -21.94
C PHE A 8 -26.98 38.26 -21.04
N SER A 9 -25.82 37.98 -20.43
CA SER A 9 -25.58 36.79 -19.61
C SER A 9 -25.16 37.17 -18.20
N THR A 10 -25.75 36.51 -17.20
CA THR A 10 -25.37 36.66 -15.79
C THR A 10 -25.19 35.28 -15.17
N ASN A 11 -23.93 34.86 -15.02
CA ASN A 11 -23.57 33.60 -14.38
C ASN A 11 -22.71 33.93 -13.14
N ILE A 12 -23.25 33.75 -11.94
CA ILE A 12 -22.57 34.11 -10.69
C ILE A 12 -21.85 32.87 -10.16
N ASN A 13 -20.54 32.84 -10.36
CA ASN A 13 -19.68 31.72 -9.99
C ASN A 13 -18.82 32.10 -8.77
N VAL A 14 -19.10 31.52 -7.61
CA VAL A 14 -18.49 31.93 -6.33
C VAL A 14 -17.21 31.13 -6.07
N LEU A 15 -16.08 31.70 -6.50
CA LEU A 15 -14.76 31.12 -6.28
C LEU A 15 -14.30 31.32 -4.83
N ARG A 16 -13.95 30.23 -4.12
CA ARG A 16 -13.49 30.28 -2.72
C ARG A 16 -11.99 29.98 -2.63
N CYS A 17 -11.17 31.01 -2.45
CA CYS A 17 -9.70 30.88 -2.42
C CYS A 17 -9.18 30.22 -1.14
N ILE A 18 -8.06 29.50 -1.29
CA ILE A 18 -7.28 28.87 -0.21
C ILE A 18 -5.99 29.69 0.02
N PRO A 19 -5.60 30.01 1.26
CA PRO A 19 -4.26 30.49 1.59
C PRO A 19 -3.39 29.38 2.22
N HIS A 20 -2.33 28.97 1.51
CA HIS A 20 -1.21 28.20 2.08
C HIS A 20 -0.06 29.15 2.47
N ARG A 21 0.58 28.98 3.64
CA ARG A 21 1.94 29.48 3.88
C ARG A 21 2.65 28.81 5.07
N ASN A 22 3.98 28.87 5.06
CA ASN A 22 4.97 28.43 6.06
C ASN A 22 5.03 26.88 6.21
N VAL A 23 6.05 26.14 5.75
CA VAL A 23 7.50 26.36 5.48
C VAL A 23 8.41 26.25 6.71
N HIS A 24 9.03 25.06 6.82
CA HIS A 24 10.34 24.72 7.41
C HIS A 24 10.70 25.14 8.85
N SER A 25 10.87 24.12 9.69
CA SER A 25 12.00 23.99 10.64
C SER A 25 12.21 22.51 11.01
N GLY A 26 13.46 22.13 11.24
CA GLY A 26 13.92 20.80 11.69
C GLY A 26 15.47 20.79 11.70
N PRO A 27 16.14 19.66 12.00
CA PRO A 27 15.64 18.39 12.53
C PRO A 27 16.17 18.08 13.94
N THR A 28 15.65 17.02 14.59
CA THR A 28 16.38 16.35 15.69
C THR A 28 16.21 14.83 15.57
N ILE A 29 17.33 14.11 15.47
CA ILE A 29 17.40 12.65 15.51
C ILE A 29 17.93 12.27 16.90
N VAL A 30 17.22 11.39 17.63
CA VAL A 30 17.73 10.75 18.85
C VAL A 30 17.18 9.31 18.91
N ASP A 31 18.09 8.35 19.03
CA ASP A 31 17.86 6.93 19.30
C ASP A 31 19.20 6.34 19.80
N PRO A 32 19.24 5.21 20.53
CA PRO A 32 18.24 4.64 21.45
C PRO A 32 18.82 4.44 22.87
N ALA A 33 18.04 3.84 23.79
CA ALA A 33 18.54 3.33 25.08
C ALA A 33 17.89 1.97 25.44
N SER A 34 18.61 1.10 26.16
CA SER A 34 18.26 -0.33 26.30
C SER A 34 18.57 -0.93 27.69
N SER A 35 18.05 -2.14 27.94
CA SER A 35 18.11 -2.94 29.21
C SER A 35 17.16 -2.45 30.34
N SER A 36 16.59 -3.28 31.23
CA SER A 36 16.77 -4.74 31.47
C SER A 36 15.53 -5.44 32.10
N ALA A 37 15.16 -6.64 31.60
CA ALA A 37 14.78 -7.93 32.25
C ALA A 37 14.33 -8.05 33.74
N PRO A 38 13.72 -9.19 34.22
CA PRO A 38 13.03 -10.34 33.56
C PRO A 38 11.74 -10.86 34.33
N GLN A 39 11.33 -12.13 34.08
CA GLN A 39 10.36 -13.00 34.82
C GLN A 39 8.86 -12.88 34.45
N THR A 40 8.01 -13.93 34.42
CA THR A 40 8.19 -15.42 34.39
C THR A 40 6.98 -16.11 33.73
N SER A 41 7.10 -17.41 33.44
CA SER A 41 6.15 -18.29 32.75
C SER A 41 4.84 -18.63 33.48
N THR A 42 3.76 -18.81 32.71
CA THR A 42 2.62 -19.69 33.05
C THR A 42 2.14 -20.43 31.79
N GLU A 43 2.21 -21.76 31.76
CA GLU A 43 1.53 -22.60 30.76
C GLU A 43 0.05 -22.84 31.15
N ILE A 44 -0.80 -23.29 30.22
CA ILE A 44 -1.70 -24.45 30.41
C ILE A 44 -2.41 -24.85 29.10
N SER A 45 -2.12 -26.09 28.67
CA SER A 45 -2.94 -27.07 27.93
C SER A 45 -3.65 -26.76 26.59
N LEU A 46 -3.81 -27.83 25.81
CA LEU A 46 -4.41 -27.88 24.47
C LEU A 46 -5.85 -28.39 24.53
N SER A 47 -6.66 -28.05 23.52
CA SER A 47 -7.67 -29.00 23.01
C SER A 47 -8.03 -28.76 21.53
N HIS A 48 -7.99 -29.84 20.75
CA HIS A 48 -8.60 -29.97 19.42
C HIS A 48 -9.65 -31.09 19.48
N PRO A 49 -10.73 -31.02 18.68
CA PRO A 49 -11.38 -32.21 18.16
C PRO A 49 -11.30 -32.29 16.62
N ARG A 50 -11.48 -33.50 16.09
CA ARG A 50 -11.41 -33.86 14.66
C ARG A 50 -12.78 -34.05 14.02
N ASP A 51 -12.76 -33.99 12.68
CA ASP A 51 -13.51 -34.80 11.71
C ASP A 51 -14.94 -35.28 12.05
N THR A 52 -15.91 -34.86 11.23
CA THR A 52 -17.07 -35.69 10.86
C THR A 52 -17.31 -35.65 9.35
N THR A 53 -16.60 -36.51 8.62
CA THR A 53 -16.96 -36.86 7.23
C THR A 53 -18.07 -37.90 7.22
N SER A 54 -19.20 -37.61 6.58
CA SER A 54 -20.10 -38.63 6.05
C SER A 54 -20.65 -38.20 4.69
N SER A 55 -20.67 -39.13 3.74
CA SER A 55 -20.90 -38.87 2.32
C SER A 55 -22.28 -39.31 1.87
N SER A 56 -22.93 -38.50 1.03
CA SER A 56 -24.00 -38.98 0.14
C SER A 56 -23.98 -38.22 -1.19
N SER A 57 -23.46 -38.87 -2.21
CA SER A 57 -23.49 -38.44 -3.62
C SER A 57 -24.29 -39.42 -4.44
N SER A 58 -25.24 -38.95 -5.27
CA SER A 58 -25.56 -39.56 -6.58
C SER A 58 -26.71 -38.83 -7.32
N GLU A 59 -26.59 -38.79 -8.66
CA GLU A 59 -27.65 -38.76 -9.69
C GLU A 59 -28.64 -37.55 -9.69
N LEU A 60 -28.66 -36.64 -10.68
CA LEU A 60 -28.96 -36.72 -12.13
C LEU A 60 -30.46 -36.50 -12.48
N GLY A 61 -30.72 -35.61 -13.46
CA GLY A 61 -32.09 -35.28 -13.91
C GLY A 61 -32.18 -34.01 -14.77
N SER A 62 -31.76 -34.08 -16.03
CA SER A 62 -31.79 -32.94 -16.96
C SER A 62 -33.17 -32.72 -17.61
N SER A 63 -33.55 -31.45 -17.84
CA SER A 63 -34.38 -31.03 -18.98
C SER A 63 -34.19 -29.53 -19.24
N ALA A 64 -34.44 -29.10 -20.48
CA ALA A 64 -34.11 -27.77 -20.99
C ALA A 64 -35.25 -27.17 -21.83
N SER A 65 -35.09 -25.91 -22.25
CA SER A 65 -35.98 -25.16 -23.17
C SER A 65 -37.32 -24.70 -22.55
N GLN A 66 -37.98 -23.62 -23.01
CA GLN A 66 -37.64 -22.68 -24.10
C GLN A 66 -38.15 -21.25 -23.82
N ALA A 67 -37.94 -20.35 -24.80
CA ALA A 67 -38.00 -18.91 -24.66
C ALA A 67 -39.41 -18.26 -24.61
N SER A 68 -39.42 -17.07 -23.96
CA SER A 68 -40.17 -15.84 -24.30
C SER A 68 -41.65 -15.89 -24.74
N LYS A 69 -42.48 -15.17 -23.98
CA LYS A 69 -43.46 -14.24 -24.57
C LYS A 69 -43.69 -13.03 -23.65
N ASN A 70 -43.61 -11.81 -24.20
CA ASN A 70 -44.01 -10.59 -23.50
C ASN A 70 -45.53 -10.39 -23.59
N GLU A 71 -46.15 -9.94 -22.50
CA GLU A 71 -46.82 -8.63 -22.38
C GLU A 71 -47.28 -8.43 -20.92
N PRO A 72 -47.51 -7.18 -20.44
CA PRO A 72 -47.67 -6.91 -19.02
C PRO A 72 -49.12 -7.10 -18.54
N TYR A 73 -49.31 -7.99 -17.57
CA TYR A 73 -50.53 -8.02 -16.76
C TYR A 73 -50.31 -7.24 -15.46
N PHE A 74 -51.03 -6.12 -15.30
CA PHE A 74 -51.06 -5.34 -14.06
C PHE A 74 -51.94 -6.07 -13.04
N ASP A 75 -51.34 -6.84 -12.13
CA ASP A 75 -52.02 -7.38 -10.96
C ASP A 75 -51.58 -6.65 -9.68
N GLY A 76 -52.56 -6.22 -8.87
CA GLY A 76 -52.37 -5.35 -7.70
C GLY A 76 -51.87 -6.08 -6.44
N ALA A 77 -51.28 -7.26 -6.59
CA ALA A 77 -50.95 -8.18 -5.50
C ALA A 77 -49.61 -7.85 -4.82
N VAL A 78 -49.60 -6.83 -3.95
CA VAL A 78 -48.46 -6.57 -3.04
C VAL A 78 -48.40 -7.68 -1.98
N PRO A 79 -47.25 -8.38 -1.81
CA PRO A 79 -47.13 -9.42 -0.79
C PRO A 79 -47.22 -8.84 0.63
N PRO A 80 -47.84 -9.54 1.59
CA PRO A 80 -48.05 -9.03 2.94
C PRO A 80 -46.71 -8.85 3.67
N ILE A 81 -46.40 -7.60 4.05
CA ILE A 81 -45.19 -7.28 4.82
C ILE A 81 -45.46 -7.54 6.31
N THR A 82 -44.93 -8.66 6.81
CA THR A 82 -45.03 -9.06 8.22
C THR A 82 -44.34 -8.02 9.12
N GLY A 83 -45.10 -7.24 9.89
CA GLY A 83 -44.50 -6.23 10.79
C GLY A 83 -45.46 -5.20 11.40
N VAL A 84 -46.67 -5.01 10.86
CA VAL A 84 -47.71 -4.19 11.48
C VAL A 84 -49.03 -4.97 11.61
N PRO A 85 -49.81 -4.78 12.68
CA PRO A 85 -51.05 -5.52 12.87
C PRO A 85 -52.13 -5.01 11.89
N SER A 86 -52.63 -5.89 11.03
CA SER A 86 -53.70 -5.61 10.06
C SER A 86 -55.09 -5.36 10.70
N THR A 87 -55.18 -5.25 12.02
CA THR A 87 -56.44 -5.14 12.78
C THR A 87 -57.19 -3.81 12.58
N LEU A 88 -56.58 -2.83 11.90
CA LEU A 88 -57.25 -1.60 11.45
C LEU A 88 -57.81 -1.69 10.02
N LEU A 89 -57.78 -2.88 9.39
CA LEU A 89 -58.40 -3.15 8.09
C LEU A 89 -59.71 -3.92 8.19
N ASP A 90 -60.14 -4.33 9.39
CA ASP A 90 -61.49 -4.88 9.56
C ASP A 90 -62.54 -3.77 9.34
N GLY A 91 -63.59 -4.13 8.62
CA GLY A 91 -64.58 -3.18 8.12
C GLY A 91 -65.55 -2.71 9.21
N HIS A 92 -65.10 -1.80 10.08
CA HIS A 92 -65.97 -1.03 10.95
C HIS A 92 -66.89 -0.15 10.09
N SER A 93 -67.98 -0.75 9.57
CA SER A 93 -69.11 -0.03 9.00
C SER A 93 -69.79 0.72 10.14
N MET A 94 -69.20 1.85 10.51
CA MET A 94 -69.82 2.86 11.33
C MET A 94 -71.08 3.29 10.60
N LYS A 95 -72.21 2.69 10.97
CA LYS A 95 -73.54 3.11 10.55
C LYS A 95 -73.86 4.41 11.27
N SER A 96 -73.13 5.46 10.89
CA SER A 96 -73.21 6.82 11.41
C SER A 96 -74.68 7.21 11.51
N PRO A 97 -75.21 7.47 12.71
CA PRO A 97 -76.64 7.64 12.88
C PRO A 97 -77.08 8.83 12.03
N THR A 98 -77.93 8.57 11.03
CA THR A 98 -78.47 9.60 10.15
C THR A 98 -79.25 10.59 11.01
N TYR A 99 -78.62 11.71 11.36
CA TYR A 99 -79.19 12.73 12.22
C TYR A 99 -80.32 13.46 11.48
N THR A 100 -81.49 12.83 11.49
CA THR A 100 -82.74 13.48 11.13
C THR A 100 -83.10 14.43 12.26
N SER A 101 -83.23 15.72 11.94
CA SER A 101 -83.63 16.73 12.92
C SER A 101 -85.01 16.38 13.48
N PRO A 102 -85.19 16.20 14.80
CA PRO A 102 -86.48 15.84 15.37
C PRO A 102 -87.57 16.81 14.91
N PRO A 103 -88.70 16.32 14.37
CA PRO A 103 -89.74 17.19 13.82
C PRO A 103 -90.34 18.06 14.93
N PHE A 104 -90.26 19.39 14.78
CA PHE A 104 -90.84 20.32 15.74
C PHE A 104 -92.37 20.27 15.68
N HIS A 105 -92.96 19.45 16.56
CA HIS A 105 -94.41 19.25 16.69
C HIS A 105 -95.11 20.53 17.17
N THR A 106 -95.39 21.39 16.20
CA THR A 106 -95.97 22.72 16.39
C THR A 106 -97.31 22.68 17.13
N HIS A 107 -98.13 21.66 16.88
CA HIS A 107 -99.44 21.48 17.53
C HIS A 107 -99.30 21.16 19.02
N THR A 108 -98.49 20.16 19.40
CA THR A 108 -98.34 19.77 20.82
C THR A 108 -97.68 20.87 21.65
N PHE A 109 -96.74 21.63 21.06
CA PHE A 109 -96.17 22.82 21.69
C PHE A 109 -97.22 23.92 21.90
N PHE A 110 -98.11 24.16 20.93
CA PHE A 110 -99.20 25.13 21.06
C PHE A 110 -100.21 24.72 22.14
N THR A 111 -100.70 23.48 22.13
CA THR A 111 -101.64 22.94 23.16
C THR A 111 -101.04 22.92 24.57
N ALA A 112 -99.71 22.90 24.70
CA ALA A 112 -99.04 23.07 25.99
C ALA A 112 -99.04 24.54 26.46
N LEU A 113 -98.80 25.51 25.55
CA LEU A 113 -98.79 26.93 25.86
C LEU A 113 -100.20 27.51 26.12
N GLU A 114 -101.21 27.02 25.40
CA GLU A 114 -102.62 27.44 25.51
C GLU A 114 -103.19 27.24 26.93
N LYS A 115 -102.63 26.30 27.71
CA LYS A 115 -103.00 26.06 29.12
C LYS A 115 -102.45 27.09 30.10
N THR A 116 -101.56 27.99 29.66
CA THR A 116 -100.83 28.93 30.53
C THR A 116 -100.86 30.37 29.99
N PHE A 117 -101.09 30.56 28.69
CA PHE A 117 -101.08 31.87 28.04
C PHE A 117 -102.29 32.06 27.11
N PRO A 118 -102.81 33.30 26.98
CA PRO A 118 -103.83 33.61 25.98
C PRO A 118 -103.40 33.18 24.56
N GLU A 119 -104.37 32.72 23.78
CA GLU A 119 -104.18 32.20 22.43
C GLU A 119 -103.25 33.03 21.52
N PRO A 120 -103.39 34.38 21.39
CA PRO A 120 -102.48 35.17 20.54
C PRO A 120 -101.02 35.14 21.03
N THR A 121 -100.80 35.08 22.35
CA THR A 121 -99.47 35.01 22.96
C THR A 121 -98.84 33.64 22.73
N ALA A 122 -99.60 32.56 22.96
CA ALA A 122 -99.17 31.19 22.66
C ALA A 122 -98.82 31.01 21.17
N ARG A 123 -99.65 31.56 20.28
CA ARG A 123 -99.46 31.55 18.82
C ARG A 123 -98.22 32.33 18.39
N SER A 124 -97.92 33.46 19.03
CA SER A 124 -96.73 34.27 18.78
C SER A 124 -95.46 33.54 19.24
N LEU A 125 -95.44 33.03 20.47
CA LEU A 125 -94.30 32.33 21.05
C LEU A 125 -93.93 31.07 20.24
N MET A 126 -94.92 30.29 19.80
CA MET A 126 -94.73 29.16 18.89
C MET A 126 -94.08 29.55 17.56
N ARG A 127 -94.47 30.68 16.96
CA ARG A 127 -93.86 31.17 15.71
C ARG A 127 -92.42 31.62 15.94
N ALA A 128 -92.13 32.28 17.05
CA ALA A 128 -90.79 32.72 17.43
C ALA A 128 -89.85 31.54 17.71
N THR A 129 -90.27 30.54 18.49
CA THR A 129 -89.44 29.35 18.74
C THR A 129 -89.21 28.54 17.47
N ARG A 130 -90.22 28.37 16.61
CA ARG A 130 -90.07 27.72 15.29
C ARG A 130 -89.06 28.47 14.40
N ALA A 131 -89.11 29.81 14.36
CA ALA A 131 -88.18 30.61 13.57
C ALA A 131 -86.74 30.49 14.07
N LEU A 132 -86.52 30.59 15.38
CA LEU A 132 -85.20 30.43 16.00
C LEU A 132 -84.66 29.01 15.76
N LEU A 133 -85.47 27.97 15.92
CA LEU A 133 -85.05 26.59 15.67
C LEU A 133 -84.64 26.36 14.20
N VAL A 134 -85.38 26.95 13.25
CA VAL A 134 -85.05 26.89 11.82
C VAL A 134 -83.75 27.64 11.50
N ASP A 135 -83.48 28.81 12.08
CA ASP A 135 -82.19 29.50 11.91
C ASP A 135 -81.03 28.66 12.46
N ARG A 136 -81.15 28.17 13.71
CA ARG A 136 -80.05 27.44 14.36
C ARG A 136 -79.78 26.09 13.68
N ILE A 137 -80.80 25.36 13.25
CA ILE A 137 -80.63 24.15 12.40
C ILE A 137 -80.06 24.53 11.02
N GLY A 138 -80.53 25.61 10.41
CA GLY A 138 -80.02 26.12 9.14
C GLY A 138 -78.57 26.59 9.21
N ARG A 139 -78.11 27.06 10.38
CA ARG A 139 -76.72 27.37 10.71
C ARG A 139 -75.90 26.10 10.88
N VAL A 140 -76.31 25.19 11.77
CA VAL A 140 -75.61 23.91 12.01
C VAL A 140 -75.47 23.08 10.73
N ARG A 141 -76.43 23.13 9.80
CA ARG A 141 -76.34 22.47 8.49
C ARG A 141 -75.40 23.15 7.48
N ARG A 142 -74.95 24.38 7.74
CA ARG A 142 -73.98 25.13 6.91
C ARG A 142 -72.57 25.12 7.51
N GLU A 143 -72.48 25.19 8.83
CA GLU A 143 -71.22 25.21 9.59
C GLU A 143 -70.75 23.81 10.00
N GLY A 144 -71.66 22.83 10.07
CA GLY A 144 -71.37 21.45 10.48
C GLY A 144 -70.92 20.56 9.32
N LEU A 145 -69.82 19.83 9.55
CA LEU A 145 -69.27 18.86 8.61
C LEU A 145 -70.29 17.72 8.35
N THR A 146 -70.55 17.42 7.08
CA THR A 146 -71.40 16.26 6.74
C THR A 146 -70.57 14.98 6.79
N VAL A 147 -71.20 13.86 7.17
CA VAL A 147 -70.54 12.53 7.21
C VAL A 147 -69.85 12.21 5.88
N LYS A 148 -70.49 12.56 4.74
CA LYS A 148 -69.91 12.36 3.40
C LYS A 148 -68.61 13.10 3.15
N ASP A 149 -68.42 14.29 3.74
CA ASP A 149 -67.19 15.04 3.58
C ASP A 149 -66.09 14.50 4.50
N LEU A 150 -66.44 14.04 5.70
CA LEU A 150 -65.52 13.28 6.57
C LEU A 150 -65.04 11.98 5.88
N ASP A 151 -65.97 11.22 5.27
CA ASP A 151 -65.66 9.99 4.54
C ASP A 151 -64.73 10.27 3.34
N ASN A 152 -64.99 11.36 2.60
CA ASN A 152 -64.17 11.81 1.47
C ASN A 152 -62.76 12.25 1.90
N GLN A 153 -62.65 13.05 2.97
CA GLN A 153 -61.36 13.44 3.55
C GLN A 153 -60.59 12.22 4.05
N ALA A 154 -61.26 11.26 4.70
CA ALA A 154 -60.66 10.01 5.15
C ALA A 154 -60.16 9.13 3.98
N TYR A 155 -60.89 9.10 2.86
CA TYR A 155 -60.44 8.42 1.64
C TYR A 155 -59.18 9.07 1.06
N LEU A 156 -59.13 10.40 0.94
CA LEU A 156 -57.94 11.12 0.47
C LEU A 156 -56.74 10.90 1.40
N PHE A 157 -56.95 10.94 2.71
CA PHE A 157 -55.89 10.63 3.69
C PHE A 157 -55.39 9.18 3.56
N ARG A 158 -56.28 8.22 3.33
CA ARG A 158 -55.93 6.81 3.11
C ARG A 158 -55.20 6.59 1.79
N ALA A 159 -55.52 7.34 0.73
CA ALA A 159 -54.80 7.32 -0.53
C ALA A 159 -53.36 7.84 -0.36
N ALA A 160 -53.18 9.02 0.23
CA ALA A 160 -51.86 9.60 0.51
C ALA A 160 -51.01 8.71 1.45
N LEU A 161 -51.63 8.09 2.46
CA LEU A 161 -50.97 7.12 3.35
C LEU A 161 -50.65 5.76 2.69
N SER A 162 -51.22 5.47 1.52
CA SER A 162 -50.87 4.32 0.68
C SER A 162 -49.73 4.67 -0.27
N GLU A 163 -49.80 5.85 -0.89
CA GLU A 163 -48.76 6.41 -1.76
C GLU A 163 -47.43 6.58 -1.01
N LEU A 164 -47.43 7.25 0.15
CA LEU A 164 -46.25 7.41 1.02
C LEU A 164 -45.67 6.05 1.46
N ARG A 165 -46.51 5.04 1.72
CA ARG A 165 -46.02 3.67 2.02
C ARG A 165 -45.36 3.02 0.80
N GLY A 166 -45.93 3.24 -0.39
CA GLY A 166 -45.34 2.81 -1.66
C GLY A 166 -43.98 3.46 -1.90
N GLU A 167 -43.89 4.78 -1.74
CA GLU A 167 -42.67 5.58 -1.89
C GLU A 167 -41.57 5.14 -0.91
N ILE A 168 -41.85 5.08 0.40
CA ILE A 168 -40.88 4.62 1.42
C ILE A 168 -40.40 3.20 1.13
N THR A 169 -41.32 2.30 0.72
CA THR A 169 -40.98 0.93 0.36
C THR A 169 -40.11 0.86 -0.90
N MET A 170 -40.35 1.73 -1.88
CA MET A 170 -39.56 1.80 -3.11
C MET A 170 -38.18 2.41 -2.86
N SER A 171 -38.08 3.52 -2.12
CA SER A 171 -36.79 4.11 -1.70
C SER A 171 -35.97 3.07 -0.96
N THR A 172 -36.52 2.46 0.10
CA THR A 172 -35.78 1.45 0.89
C THR A 172 -35.27 0.28 0.04
N LYS A 173 -36.02 -0.16 -0.98
CA LYS A 173 -35.59 -1.18 -1.94
C LYS A 173 -34.47 -0.68 -2.87
N ASN A 174 -34.58 0.55 -3.38
CA ASN A 174 -33.58 1.22 -4.19
C ASN A 174 -32.27 1.43 -3.43
N ASP A 175 -32.35 1.96 -2.21
CA ASP A 175 -31.21 2.23 -1.34
C ASP A 175 -30.50 0.93 -0.96
N SER A 176 -31.28 -0.12 -0.65
CA SER A 176 -30.75 -1.49 -0.47
C SER A 176 -30.08 -2.05 -1.74
N ALA A 177 -30.57 -1.72 -2.94
CA ALA A 177 -29.94 -2.12 -4.20
C ALA A 177 -28.63 -1.34 -4.45
N ALA A 178 -28.63 -0.03 -4.20
CA ALA A 178 -27.45 0.83 -4.32
C ALA A 178 -26.34 0.42 -3.35
N ILE A 179 -26.65 0.14 -2.08
CA ILE A 179 -25.69 -0.37 -1.09
C ILE A 179 -25.10 -1.72 -1.52
N ARG A 180 -25.93 -2.64 -2.01
CA ARG A 180 -25.45 -3.94 -2.54
C ARG A 180 -24.55 -3.77 -3.76
N ALA A 181 -24.90 -2.88 -4.69
CA ALA A 181 -24.08 -2.55 -5.86
C ALA A 181 -22.73 -1.94 -5.46
N ALA A 182 -22.72 -0.95 -4.56
CA ALA A 182 -21.51 -0.32 -4.04
C ALA A 182 -20.61 -1.32 -3.30
N THR A 183 -21.18 -2.19 -2.47
CA THR A 183 -20.42 -3.25 -1.78
C THR A 183 -19.84 -4.27 -2.76
N ALA A 184 -20.56 -4.58 -3.85
CA ALA A 184 -20.07 -5.46 -4.91
C ALA A 184 -19.02 -4.80 -5.81
N ALA A 185 -19.02 -3.47 -5.96
CA ALA A 185 -17.95 -2.72 -6.60
C ALA A 185 -16.69 -2.73 -5.71
N LEU A 186 -16.82 -2.34 -4.45
CA LEU A 186 -15.72 -2.29 -3.48
C LEU A 186 -15.02 -3.64 -3.30
N ARG A 187 -15.75 -4.76 -3.30
CA ARG A 187 -15.13 -6.10 -3.30
C ARG A 187 -14.21 -6.30 -4.51
N ARG A 188 -14.68 -6.01 -5.73
CA ARG A 188 -13.87 -6.11 -6.96
C ARG A 188 -12.67 -5.18 -6.94
N GLU A 189 -12.77 -4.02 -6.30
CA GLU A 189 -11.64 -3.10 -6.11
C GLU A 189 -10.60 -3.67 -5.14
N VAL A 190 -11.02 -4.30 -4.05
CA VAL A 190 -10.14 -5.04 -3.12
C VAL A 190 -9.49 -6.25 -3.80
N ASP A 191 -10.27 -7.05 -4.54
CA ASP A 191 -9.76 -8.21 -5.29
C ASP A 191 -8.70 -7.78 -6.33
N ARG A 192 -8.97 -6.67 -7.05
CA ARG A 192 -8.04 -6.07 -8.01
C ARG A 192 -6.79 -5.51 -7.34
N LEU A 193 -6.92 -4.95 -6.14
CA LEU A 193 -5.79 -4.42 -5.36
C LEU A 193 -4.91 -5.54 -4.81
N ASP A 194 -5.50 -6.65 -4.34
CA ASP A 194 -4.75 -7.84 -3.89
C ASP A 194 -3.96 -8.49 -5.04
N VAL A 195 -4.61 -8.66 -6.21
CA VAL A 195 -3.92 -9.15 -7.43
C VAL A 195 -2.77 -8.21 -7.82
N LYS A 196 -3.01 -6.90 -7.89
CA LYS A 196 -1.95 -5.94 -8.21
C LYS A 196 -0.83 -5.96 -7.16
N MET A 197 -1.15 -6.00 -5.86
CA MET A 197 -0.14 -6.03 -4.81
C MET A 197 0.75 -7.28 -4.91
N LYS A 198 0.18 -8.44 -5.27
CA LYS A 198 0.93 -9.68 -5.52
C LYS A 198 1.80 -9.59 -6.78
N GLU A 199 1.33 -8.92 -7.83
CA GLU A 199 2.10 -8.61 -9.04
C GLU A 199 3.28 -7.67 -8.72
N ASP A 200 3.02 -6.53 -8.08
CA ASP A 200 4.04 -5.55 -7.67
C ASP A 200 5.11 -6.19 -6.76
N ILE A 201 4.71 -6.99 -5.76
CA ILE A 201 5.64 -7.73 -4.89
C ILE A 201 6.43 -8.78 -5.68
N GLY A 202 5.80 -9.48 -6.63
CA GLY A 202 6.46 -10.46 -7.50
C GLY A 202 7.52 -9.81 -8.40
N ASN A 203 7.20 -8.66 -8.99
CA ASN A 203 8.08 -7.86 -9.82
C ASN A 203 9.26 -7.31 -9.02
N LEU A 204 9.01 -6.67 -7.87
CA LEU A 204 10.04 -6.17 -6.97
C LEU A 204 10.98 -7.28 -6.49
N LYS A 205 10.44 -8.47 -6.14
CA LYS A 205 11.26 -9.64 -5.79
C LYS A 205 12.15 -10.08 -6.95
N HIS A 206 11.64 -10.10 -8.17
CA HIS A 206 12.40 -10.48 -9.35
C HIS A 206 13.50 -9.45 -9.68
N GLU A 207 13.17 -8.16 -9.60
CA GLU A 207 14.10 -7.04 -9.80
C GLU A 207 15.25 -7.07 -8.77
N ILE A 208 14.94 -7.22 -7.47
CA ILE A 208 15.94 -7.36 -6.41
C ILE A 208 16.81 -8.61 -6.62
N GLN A 209 16.22 -9.75 -7.05
CA GLN A 209 17.00 -10.95 -7.36
C GLN A 209 17.93 -10.72 -8.56
N MET A 210 17.46 -10.03 -9.60
CA MET A 210 18.26 -9.69 -10.78
C MET A 210 19.41 -8.72 -10.43
N GLU A 211 19.17 -7.68 -9.62
CA GLU A 211 20.24 -6.79 -9.15
C GLU A 211 21.24 -7.55 -8.27
N LEU A 212 20.78 -8.41 -7.37
CA LEU A 212 21.64 -9.22 -6.49
C LEU A 212 22.54 -10.15 -7.30
N ASP A 213 21.98 -10.94 -8.23
CA ASP A 213 22.78 -11.83 -9.07
C ASP A 213 23.67 -11.05 -10.07
N SER A 214 23.26 -9.84 -10.49
CA SER A 214 24.10 -8.93 -11.29
C SER A 214 25.32 -8.43 -10.50
N ARG A 215 25.13 -7.82 -9.31
CA ARG A 215 26.23 -7.36 -8.44
C ARG A 215 27.14 -8.50 -7.98
N LYS A 216 26.58 -9.69 -7.76
CA LYS A 216 27.31 -10.92 -7.43
C LYS A 216 28.10 -11.47 -8.62
N ASN A 217 27.71 -11.17 -9.85
CA ASN A 217 28.49 -11.44 -11.05
C ASN A 217 29.57 -10.37 -11.27
N GLU A 218 29.25 -9.09 -11.09
CA GLU A 218 30.15 -7.94 -11.11
C GLU A 218 31.32 -8.14 -10.13
N ALA A 219 31.04 -8.34 -8.84
CA ALA A 219 32.08 -8.61 -7.82
C ALA A 219 32.91 -9.88 -8.11
N LYS A 220 32.36 -10.87 -8.82
CA LYS A 220 33.11 -12.05 -9.29
C LYS A 220 33.95 -11.77 -10.52
N ALA A 221 33.58 -10.81 -11.37
CA ALA A 221 34.39 -10.34 -12.47
C ALA A 221 35.55 -9.49 -11.93
N ASP A 222 35.29 -8.60 -10.96
CA ASP A 222 36.32 -7.78 -10.31
C ASP A 222 37.39 -8.62 -9.61
N LEU A 223 36.98 -9.65 -8.84
CA LEU A 223 37.93 -10.57 -8.20
C LEU A 223 38.79 -11.31 -9.24
N LYS A 224 38.20 -11.81 -10.33
CA LYS A 224 38.96 -12.44 -11.42
C LYS A 224 39.90 -11.44 -12.12
N GLN A 225 39.47 -10.20 -12.29
CA GLN A 225 40.29 -9.15 -12.88
C GLN A 225 41.50 -8.80 -11.97
N GLN A 226 41.30 -8.85 -10.65
CA GLN A 226 42.37 -8.73 -9.67
C GLN A 226 43.31 -9.93 -9.74
N ASP A 227 42.80 -11.17 -9.74
CA ASP A 227 43.61 -12.40 -9.88
C ASP A 227 44.50 -12.35 -11.14
N ILE A 228 43.91 -12.01 -12.30
CA ILE A 228 44.63 -11.85 -13.58
C ILE A 228 45.71 -10.75 -13.48
N SER A 229 45.41 -9.62 -12.83
CA SER A 229 46.39 -8.54 -12.66
C SER A 229 47.56 -8.94 -11.74
N ILE A 230 47.31 -9.79 -10.74
CA ILE A 230 48.33 -10.33 -9.84
C ILE A 230 49.21 -11.33 -10.61
N GLU A 231 48.63 -12.19 -11.46
CA GLU A 231 49.40 -13.10 -12.32
C GLU A 231 50.24 -12.35 -13.36
N GLU A 232 49.71 -11.29 -13.98
CA GLU A 232 50.45 -10.43 -14.91
C GLU A 232 51.64 -9.73 -14.23
N LEU A 233 51.42 -9.18 -13.02
CA LEU A 233 52.47 -8.56 -12.22
C LEU A 233 53.54 -9.55 -11.76
N LEU A 234 53.15 -10.77 -11.39
CA LEU A 234 54.08 -11.85 -11.03
C LEU A 234 54.92 -12.26 -12.24
N ASN A 235 54.30 -12.46 -13.41
CA ASN A 235 55.00 -12.79 -14.65
C ASN A 235 56.00 -11.67 -15.03
N LYS A 236 55.57 -10.40 -14.98
CA LYS A 236 56.46 -9.23 -15.18
C LYS A 236 57.63 -9.21 -14.19
N ALA A 237 57.41 -9.53 -12.91
CA ALA A 237 58.49 -9.61 -11.93
C ALA A 237 59.48 -10.75 -12.23
N VAL A 238 59.00 -11.90 -12.71
CA VAL A 238 59.82 -13.07 -13.11
C VAL A 238 60.63 -12.80 -14.38
N VAL A 239 60.08 -12.06 -15.35
CA VAL A 239 60.83 -11.57 -16.52
C VAL A 239 61.89 -10.55 -16.08
N ASN A 240 61.50 -9.50 -15.35
CA ASN A 240 62.41 -8.44 -14.91
C ASN A 240 63.59 -8.96 -14.07
N ILE A 241 63.42 -9.98 -13.22
CA ILE A 241 64.54 -10.56 -12.45
C ILE A 241 65.45 -11.45 -13.32
N SER A 242 64.93 -11.98 -14.43
CA SER A 242 65.71 -12.74 -15.42
C SER A 242 66.53 -11.81 -16.31
N ASP A 243 65.95 -10.68 -16.72
CA ASP A 243 66.64 -9.61 -17.45
C ASP A 243 67.73 -8.99 -16.57
N LEU A 244 67.40 -8.58 -15.33
CA LEU A 244 68.37 -8.00 -14.39
C LEU A 244 69.50 -8.98 -14.02
N ARG A 245 69.24 -10.29 -14.03
CA ARG A 245 70.28 -11.31 -13.89
C ARG A 245 71.19 -11.33 -15.12
N THR A 246 70.63 -11.23 -16.32
CA THR A 246 71.37 -11.16 -17.59
C THR A 246 72.24 -9.90 -17.63
N ASP A 247 71.71 -8.74 -17.23
CA ASP A 247 72.46 -7.48 -17.06
C ASP A 247 73.65 -7.67 -16.10
N VAL A 248 73.44 -8.34 -14.95
CA VAL A 248 74.50 -8.63 -13.98
C VAL A 248 75.54 -9.61 -14.53
N GLU A 249 75.16 -10.53 -15.40
CA GLU A 249 76.09 -11.42 -16.11
C GLU A 249 76.85 -10.65 -17.21
N GLU A 250 76.21 -9.78 -17.99
CA GLU A 250 76.87 -8.89 -18.95
C GLU A 250 77.87 -7.95 -18.26
N ILE A 251 77.50 -7.29 -17.16
CA ILE A 251 78.39 -6.41 -16.38
C ILE A 251 79.63 -7.17 -15.89
N LYS A 252 79.49 -8.46 -15.51
CA LYS A 252 80.65 -9.30 -15.15
C LYS A 252 81.55 -9.58 -16.37
N TRP A 253 80.96 -9.95 -17.51
CA TRP A 253 81.71 -10.16 -18.75
C TRP A 253 82.45 -8.89 -19.18
N ASP A 254 81.80 -7.73 -19.09
CA ASP A 254 82.36 -6.47 -19.54
C ASP A 254 83.40 -5.88 -18.58
N ASN A 255 83.23 -6.08 -17.27
CA ASN A 255 84.28 -5.78 -16.29
C ASN A 255 85.50 -6.70 -16.48
N MET A 256 85.30 -7.98 -16.79
CA MET A 256 86.38 -8.91 -17.12
C MET A 256 87.10 -8.53 -18.43
N ARG A 257 86.37 -8.15 -19.49
CA ARG A 257 86.96 -7.61 -20.73
C ARG A 257 87.83 -6.38 -20.45
N LYS A 258 87.34 -5.44 -19.64
CA LYS A 258 88.07 -4.23 -19.23
C LYS A 258 89.31 -4.56 -18.42
N ALA A 259 89.24 -5.49 -17.46
CA ALA A 259 90.37 -5.95 -16.67
C ALA A 259 91.45 -6.67 -17.51
N VAL A 260 91.06 -7.48 -18.50
CA VAL A 260 92.00 -8.11 -19.44
C VAL A 260 92.68 -7.07 -20.32
N LEU A 261 91.95 -6.06 -20.81
CA LEU A 261 92.51 -4.97 -21.60
C LEU A 261 93.50 -4.10 -20.79
N THR A 262 93.17 -3.72 -19.55
CA THR A 262 94.07 -2.91 -18.71
C THR A 262 95.32 -3.70 -18.30
N LEU A 263 95.19 -4.99 -17.96
CA LEU A 263 96.34 -5.84 -17.64
C LEU A 263 97.23 -6.08 -18.86
N SER A 264 96.64 -6.30 -20.04
CA SER A 264 97.39 -6.40 -21.31
C SER A 264 98.16 -5.12 -21.63
N ALA A 265 97.52 -3.96 -21.51
CA ALA A 265 98.16 -2.66 -21.69
C ALA A 265 99.28 -2.41 -20.67
N PHE A 266 99.09 -2.81 -19.41
CA PHE A 266 100.09 -2.68 -18.35
C PHE A 266 101.33 -3.54 -18.63
N VAL A 267 101.15 -4.79 -19.08
CA VAL A 267 102.26 -5.66 -19.52
C VAL A 267 102.99 -5.06 -20.73
N LEU A 268 102.26 -4.51 -21.71
CA LEU A 268 102.87 -3.84 -22.88
C LEU A 268 103.74 -2.65 -22.45
N VAL A 269 103.26 -1.81 -21.52
CA VAL A 269 104.01 -0.67 -20.97
C VAL A 269 105.25 -1.13 -20.20
N ILE A 270 105.18 -2.24 -19.47
CA ILE A 270 106.35 -2.84 -18.80
C ILE A 270 107.40 -3.30 -19.83
N VAL A 271 106.99 -3.97 -20.91
CA VAL A 271 107.91 -4.42 -21.97
C VAL A 271 108.56 -3.22 -22.67
N ILE A 272 107.79 -2.18 -22.99
CA ILE A 272 108.29 -0.94 -23.60
C ILE A 272 109.27 -0.23 -22.66
N THR A 273 108.98 -0.13 -21.36
CA THR A 273 109.90 0.49 -20.40
C THR A 273 111.13 -0.36 -20.09
N MET A 274 111.06 -1.70 -20.21
CA MET A 274 112.23 -2.59 -20.17
C MET A 274 113.16 -2.39 -21.37
N GLU A 275 112.62 -2.31 -22.59
CA GLU A 275 113.43 -2.04 -23.80
C GLU A 275 114.03 -0.62 -23.81
N ILE A 276 113.36 0.34 -23.16
CA ILE A 276 113.88 1.71 -22.98
C ILE A 276 114.94 1.80 -21.86
N GLN A 277 115.17 0.76 -21.05
CA GLN A 277 116.32 0.72 -20.12
C GLN A 277 117.59 0.17 -20.79
N PRO A 278 118.64 0.99 -21.02
CA PRO A 278 119.88 0.53 -21.63
C PRO A 278 120.64 -0.43 -20.69
N LYS A 279 120.80 -1.67 -21.14
CA LYS A 279 121.50 -2.76 -20.42
C LYS A 279 122.92 -2.35 -19.99
N LYS A 280 123.17 -2.26 -18.68
CA LYS A 280 124.55 -2.26 -18.14
C LYS A 280 125.14 -3.67 -18.17
N LYS A 281 126.40 -3.80 -18.61
CA LYS A 281 127.13 -5.07 -18.70
C LYS A 281 127.65 -5.54 -17.33
N ALA A 282 127.84 -6.85 -17.21
CA ALA A 282 128.43 -7.53 -16.05
C ALA A 282 129.96 -7.67 -16.14
N ASN A 283 130.59 -8.16 -15.06
CA ASN A 283 131.93 -8.74 -15.04
C ASN A 283 132.05 -9.82 -13.93
N ALA A 284 133.13 -10.61 -13.91
CA ALA A 284 133.15 -11.99 -13.38
C ALA A 284 134.29 -12.27 -12.34
N PRO A 285 134.36 -13.47 -11.70
CA PRO A 285 135.25 -13.84 -10.56
C PRO A 285 136.63 -14.40 -11.05
N PRO A 286 137.62 -14.95 -10.25
CA PRO A 286 137.58 -15.86 -9.06
C PRO A 286 138.71 -15.56 -8.01
N PRO A 287 139.34 -16.49 -7.21
CA PRO A 287 139.03 -17.87 -6.75
C PRO A 287 139.14 -18.14 -5.20
N PRO A 288 138.81 -19.35 -4.68
CA PRO A 288 138.84 -19.74 -3.24
C PRO A 288 140.06 -20.62 -2.83
N PRO A 289 140.37 -20.84 -1.52
CA PRO A 289 139.80 -21.96 -0.69
C PRO A 289 139.75 -21.63 0.86
N ARG A 290 139.51 -22.49 1.89
CA ARG A 290 139.17 -23.94 2.05
C ARG A 290 138.23 -24.25 3.26
N ARG A 291 138.63 -25.03 4.28
CA ARG A 291 137.94 -25.42 5.57
C ARG A 291 139.00 -25.78 6.66
N PRO A 292 138.64 -26.04 7.94
CA PRO A 292 138.21 -27.40 8.39
C PRO A 292 137.02 -27.42 9.39
N ASP A 293 136.70 -28.61 9.92
CA ASP A 293 135.42 -29.02 10.55
C ASP A 293 135.49 -29.19 12.10
N VAL A 294 134.34 -29.47 12.78
CA VAL A 294 134.11 -30.42 13.93
C VAL A 294 132.67 -30.26 14.54
N SER A 295 132.26 -31.16 15.45
CA SER A 295 130.90 -31.69 15.74
C SER A 295 130.19 -31.17 17.03
N ILE A 296 128.84 -30.99 17.10
CA ILE A 296 127.76 -31.86 17.68
C ILE A 296 127.77 -31.97 19.26
N PRO A 297 126.67 -32.09 20.09
CA PRO A 297 125.18 -32.23 19.86
C PRO A 297 124.19 -31.40 20.78
N THR A 298 122.86 -31.61 20.56
CA THR A 298 121.70 -31.75 21.53
C THR A 298 121.00 -30.62 22.34
N GLU A 299 119.66 -30.80 22.45
CA GLU A 299 118.65 -30.44 23.50
C GLU A 299 118.05 -29.01 23.67
N GLY A 300 116.84 -28.96 24.27
CA GLY A 300 115.95 -27.79 24.50
C GLY A 300 114.94 -27.54 23.35
N LEU A 301 113.59 -27.54 23.48
CA LEU A 301 112.65 -27.05 24.52
C LEU A 301 112.73 -25.50 24.65
N GLU A 302 111.66 -24.70 24.50
CA GLU A 302 110.27 -24.83 24.98
C GLU A 302 109.13 -24.50 23.98
N ARG A 303 107.89 -24.74 24.44
CA ARG A 303 106.61 -24.35 23.80
C ARG A 303 106.14 -22.98 24.27
N THR A 304 105.23 -22.35 23.51
CA THR A 304 103.91 -21.80 23.95
C THR A 304 103.20 -21.30 22.68
N GLU A 305 102.06 -21.83 22.24
CA GLU A 305 100.69 -21.81 22.78
C GLU A 305 99.93 -20.48 22.58
N TRP A 306 98.92 -20.55 21.69
CA TRP A 306 97.59 -19.89 21.64
C TRP A 306 97.46 -18.37 21.97
N VAL A 307 96.48 -17.64 21.42
CA VAL A 307 95.04 -17.73 21.73
C VAL A 307 94.20 -17.17 20.57
N THR A 308 92.92 -17.60 20.53
CA THR A 308 91.80 -17.26 19.63
C THR A 308 91.84 -15.91 18.93
#